data_AF-A0A8X7S4C2-F1
#
_entry.id   AF-A0A8X7S4C2-F1
#
_cell.length_a   1.000
_cell.length_b   1.000
_cell.length_c   1.000
_cell.angle_alpha   90.00
_cell.angle_beta   90.00
_cell.angle_gamma   90.00
#
_symmetry.space_group_name_H-M   'P 1'
#
loop_
_entity.id
_entity.type
_entity.pdbx_description
1 polymer ?
#
loop_
_entity_poly.entity_id
_entity_poly.type
_entity_poly.pdbx_seq_one_letter_code
_entity_poly.pdbx_strand_id
1 'polypeptide(L)'
;MGSATSVNVARSQEENPSPLNQRESSPITHDGEESKTLVKDTSETKEQKEEDNEECGFCTYIKGGECKESWIELEKCLDEAKKNNGATKCKEARKMFRTCLHDNPVYYEPVIAAETYMFAKMLSDLQAKKEAVLVDKAQVVAKMLSELRAEKEAILSGDAASIVNALNKLQEEEEERIDILPAEAEAIAKRFSELEAKKKKDKEEKEAK
;
A
#
# COMPACT_ATOMS: atom_id res chain seq x y z
N MET A 1 47.92 -15.83 -28.31
CA MET A 1 46.65 -15.16 -27.96
C MET A 1 45.54 -15.82 -28.75
N GLY A 2 44.52 -16.33 -28.05
CA GLY A 2 43.22 -16.74 -28.60
C GLY A 2 43.16 -18.07 -29.34
N SER A 3 43.04 -19.19 -28.61
CA SER A 3 42.59 -20.47 -29.19
C SER A 3 41.25 -20.84 -28.54
N ALA A 4 40.17 -20.67 -29.31
CA ALA A 4 38.82 -21.03 -28.92
C ALA A 4 38.70 -22.55 -28.90
N THR A 5 38.35 -23.12 -27.73
CA THR A 5 38.01 -24.54 -27.62
C THR A 5 36.57 -24.63 -27.18
N SER A 6 35.74 -25.09 -28.11
CA SER A 6 34.36 -25.52 -27.91
C SER A 6 34.35 -26.76 -27.02
N VAL A 7 33.52 -26.77 -25.98
CA VAL A 7 33.20 -27.99 -25.23
C VAL A 7 31.69 -28.08 -25.08
N ASN A 8 31.18 -29.17 -25.65
CA ASN A 8 29.78 -29.56 -25.72
C ASN A 8 29.22 -29.92 -24.33
N VAL A 9 27.96 -29.55 -24.09
CA VAL A 9 27.15 -30.00 -22.96
C VAL A 9 26.71 -31.44 -23.22
N ALA A 10 27.22 -32.38 -22.43
CA ALA A 10 26.75 -33.76 -22.39
C ALA A 10 25.56 -33.88 -21.42
N ARG A 11 24.44 -34.33 -21.98
CA ARG A 11 23.24 -34.80 -21.29
C ARG A 11 23.47 -36.27 -20.89
N SER A 12 23.37 -36.58 -19.60
CA SER A 12 23.24 -37.97 -19.13
C SER A 12 22.03 -38.08 -18.21
N GLN A 13 21.21 -39.07 -18.52
CA GLN A 13 20.02 -39.53 -17.78
C GLN A 13 20.41 -40.54 -16.70
N GLU A 14 19.55 -40.62 -15.69
CA GLU A 14 19.16 -41.75 -14.82
C GLU A 14 20.21 -42.68 -14.19
N GLU A 15 20.13 -42.81 -12.86
CA GLU A 15 19.76 -44.09 -12.22
C GLU A 15 18.85 -43.85 -10.98
N ASN A 16 17.80 -44.68 -10.90
CA ASN A 16 16.73 -44.77 -9.89
C ASN A 16 17.00 -46.03 -9.02
N PRO A 17 16.48 -46.15 -7.79
CA PRO A 17 15.44 -47.18 -7.57
C PRO A 17 14.42 -46.78 -6.47
N SER A 18 13.14 -47.16 -6.40
CA SER A 18 12.17 -47.92 -7.20
C SER A 18 10.77 -47.67 -6.57
N PRO A 19 9.65 -47.75 -7.31
CA PRO A 19 8.29 -47.66 -6.76
C PRO A 19 7.54 -49.02 -6.79
N LEU A 20 6.87 -49.39 -5.69
CA LEU A 20 5.86 -50.47 -5.59
C LEU A 20 4.84 -50.03 -4.52
N ASN A 21 3.52 -50.06 -4.68
CA ASN A 21 2.67 -50.84 -5.57
C ASN A 21 1.31 -50.13 -5.77
N GLN A 22 0.81 -50.16 -7.01
CA GLN A 22 -0.62 -50.04 -7.30
C GLN A 22 -1.32 -51.38 -7.07
N ARG A 23 -2.59 -51.34 -6.67
CA ARG A 23 -3.57 -52.32 -7.15
C ARG A 23 -4.93 -51.66 -7.31
N GLU A 24 -5.36 -51.56 -8.57
CA GLU A 24 -6.69 -51.18 -9.01
C GLU A 24 -7.74 -52.24 -8.65
N SER A 25 -8.99 -51.80 -8.46
CA SER A 25 -10.18 -52.28 -9.18
C SER A 25 -11.41 -51.44 -8.78
N SER A 26 -12.07 -50.80 -9.75
CA SER A 26 -13.35 -50.06 -9.66
C SER A 26 -14.56 -51.02 -9.79
N PRO A 27 -15.82 -50.59 -10.10
CA PRO A 27 -16.63 -49.39 -9.77
C PRO A 27 -18.05 -49.74 -9.24
N ILE A 28 -18.79 -48.80 -8.64
CA ILE A 28 -20.27 -48.79 -8.67
C ILE A 28 -20.76 -47.36 -8.95
N THR A 29 -21.48 -47.22 -10.06
CA THR A 29 -22.27 -46.05 -10.45
C THR A 29 -23.72 -46.22 -9.96
N HIS A 30 -24.35 -45.16 -9.44
CA HIS A 30 -25.74 -44.85 -9.80
C HIS A 30 -26.10 -43.38 -9.52
N ASP A 31 -26.97 -42.90 -10.40
CA ASP A 31 -27.51 -41.57 -10.72
C ASP A 31 -27.74 -40.50 -9.65
N GLY A 32 -27.78 -39.27 -10.18
CA GLY A 32 -28.05 -38.05 -9.45
C GLY A 32 -29.52 -37.69 -9.32
N GLU A 33 -29.78 -36.61 -8.58
CA GLU A 33 -30.92 -35.74 -8.77
C GLU A 33 -30.68 -34.40 -8.06
N GLU A 34 -31.03 -33.31 -8.74
CA GLU A 34 -31.18 -31.97 -8.17
C GLU A 34 -32.11 -31.98 -6.95
N SER A 35 -31.81 -31.18 -5.93
CA SER A 35 -32.79 -30.21 -5.40
C SER A 35 -32.22 -29.29 -4.31
N LYS A 36 -32.21 -27.99 -4.68
CA LYS A 36 -32.59 -26.80 -3.91
C LYS A 36 -32.75 -26.89 -2.38
N THR A 37 -31.92 -26.06 -1.73
CA THR A 37 -32.25 -25.08 -0.66
C THR A 37 -33.37 -25.41 0.33
N LEU A 38 -33.02 -25.41 1.63
CA LEU A 38 -33.86 -24.76 2.65
C LEU A 38 -33.05 -24.47 3.92
N VAL A 39 -32.85 -23.18 4.17
CA VAL A 39 -32.45 -22.62 5.45
C VAL A 39 -33.61 -22.83 6.43
N LYS A 40 -33.34 -23.36 7.62
CA LYS A 40 -34.26 -23.24 8.75
C LYS A 40 -33.46 -23.01 10.02
N ASP A 41 -33.34 -21.74 10.39
CA ASP A 41 -33.22 -21.33 11.78
C ASP A 41 -34.34 -21.98 12.60
N THR A 42 -34.04 -22.44 13.83
CA THR A 42 -34.61 -21.88 15.07
C THR A 42 -34.06 -22.64 16.30
N SER A 43 -33.69 -21.84 17.30
CA SER A 43 -33.60 -22.11 18.75
C SER A 43 -32.52 -23.04 19.30
N GLU A 44 -31.48 -22.39 19.81
CA GLU A 44 -31.03 -22.47 21.21
C GLU A 44 -31.11 -23.85 21.88
N THR A 45 -30.00 -24.57 21.83
CA THR A 45 -29.55 -25.31 23.01
C THR A 45 -28.37 -24.54 23.58
N LYS A 46 -28.55 -24.04 24.81
CA LYS A 46 -27.48 -23.50 25.64
C LYS A 46 -26.50 -24.63 25.95
N GLU A 47 -25.58 -24.87 25.05
CA GLU A 47 -24.34 -25.53 25.38
C GLU A 47 -23.46 -24.46 26.02
N GLN A 48 -23.28 -24.61 27.33
CA GLN A 48 -22.14 -24.01 28.03
C GLN A 48 -20.92 -24.34 27.18
N LYS A 49 -20.38 -23.35 26.49
CA LYS A 49 -19.01 -23.45 26.00
C LYS A 49 -18.18 -23.55 27.27
N GLU A 50 -17.81 -24.78 27.62
CA GLU A 50 -16.59 -24.98 28.36
C GLU A 50 -15.54 -24.16 27.61
N GLU A 51 -15.04 -23.12 28.28
CA GLU A 51 -13.90 -22.37 27.81
C GLU A 51 -12.76 -23.39 27.80
N ASP A 52 -12.61 -24.08 26.68
CA ASP A 52 -11.44 -24.89 26.42
C ASP A 52 -10.29 -23.89 26.36
N ASN A 53 -9.68 -23.67 27.52
CA ASN A 53 -8.42 -22.99 27.68
C ASN A 53 -7.34 -23.93 27.13
N GLU A 54 -7.46 -24.23 25.85
CA GLU A 54 -6.45 -24.95 25.10
C GLU A 54 -5.27 -23.99 25.05
N GLU A 55 -4.30 -24.25 25.93
CA GLU A 55 -3.20 -23.35 26.16
C GLU A 55 -2.51 -23.10 24.81
N CYS A 56 -2.50 -21.84 24.38
CA CYS A 56 -1.91 -21.40 23.13
C CYS A 56 -0.48 -22.01 23.01
N GLY A 57 -0.28 -22.94 22.06
CA GLY A 57 0.98 -23.69 21.96
C GLY A 57 2.21 -22.81 21.73
N PHE A 58 2.05 -21.68 21.05
CA PHE A 58 3.09 -20.64 20.96
C PHE A 58 3.40 -20.03 22.32
N CYS A 59 2.38 -19.74 23.12
CA CYS A 59 2.50 -19.16 24.45
C CYS A 59 3.22 -20.14 25.39
N THR A 60 2.91 -21.43 25.32
CA THR A 60 3.62 -22.48 26.06
C THR A 60 5.09 -22.56 25.65
N TYR A 61 5.39 -22.52 24.35
CA TYR A 61 6.77 -22.49 23.86
C TYR A 61 7.52 -21.25 24.38
N ILE A 62 6.94 -20.04 24.28
CA ILE A 62 7.60 -18.84 24.77
C ILE A 62 7.89 -18.91 26.27
N LYS A 63 6.92 -19.41 27.04
CA LYS A 63 7.03 -19.61 28.49
C LYS A 63 8.01 -20.70 28.89
N GLY A 64 8.51 -21.50 27.95
CA GLY A 64 9.54 -22.53 28.18
C GLY A 64 10.98 -22.01 28.18
N GLY A 65 11.22 -20.78 27.73
CA GLY A 65 12.56 -20.19 27.64
C GLY A 65 12.81 -19.02 28.60
N GLU A 66 13.95 -18.35 28.42
CA GLU A 66 14.46 -17.28 29.27
C GLU A 66 13.56 -16.03 29.28
N CYS A 67 12.76 -15.83 28.23
CA CYS A 67 11.92 -14.66 28.06
C CYS A 67 10.50 -14.81 28.64
N LYS A 68 10.23 -15.89 29.37
CA LYS A 68 8.94 -16.16 30.03
C LYS A 68 8.40 -14.95 30.79
N GLU A 69 9.20 -14.32 31.64
CA GLU A 69 8.74 -13.22 32.50
C GLU A 69 8.35 -11.99 31.68
N SER A 70 9.18 -11.62 30.69
CA SER A 70 8.87 -10.51 29.77
C SER A 70 7.62 -10.78 28.92
N TRP A 71 7.34 -12.04 28.58
CA TRP A 71 6.11 -12.44 27.91
C TRP A 71 4.89 -12.31 28.81
N ILE A 72 4.97 -12.76 30.06
CA ILE A 72 3.87 -12.63 31.05
C ILE A 72 3.54 -11.16 31.29
N GLU A 73 4.53 -10.28 31.34
CA GLU A 73 4.31 -8.83 31.47
C GLU A 73 3.60 -8.26 30.23
N LEU A 74 3.99 -8.68 29.03
CA LEU A 74 3.30 -8.32 27.80
C LEU A 74 1.85 -8.84 27.78
N GLU A 75 1.60 -10.10 28.17
CA GLU A 75 0.25 -10.67 28.28
C GLU A 75 -0.62 -9.85 29.21
N LYS A 76 -0.14 -9.56 30.44
CA LYS A 76 -0.85 -8.74 31.42
C LYS A 76 -1.20 -7.36 30.85
N CYS A 77 -0.24 -6.68 30.23
CA CYS A 77 -0.50 -5.40 29.62
C CYS A 77 -1.54 -5.50 28.49
N LEU A 78 -1.45 -6.52 27.63
CA LEU A 78 -2.40 -6.72 26.54
C LEU A 78 -3.82 -6.99 27.05
N ASP A 79 -3.97 -7.75 28.12
CA ASP A 79 -5.27 -8.03 28.73
C ASP A 79 -5.87 -6.80 29.41
N GLU A 80 -5.06 -5.96 30.05
CA GLU A 80 -5.47 -4.64 30.54
C GLU A 80 -5.83 -3.68 29.39
N ALA A 81 -5.09 -3.74 28.29
CA ALA A 81 -5.31 -2.92 27.11
C ALA A 81 -6.58 -3.31 26.33
N LYS A 82 -6.95 -4.60 26.29
CA LYS A 82 -8.22 -5.08 25.70
C LYS A 82 -9.42 -4.47 26.42
N LYS A 83 -9.34 -4.37 27.76
CA LYS A 83 -10.40 -3.76 28.58
C LYS A 83 -10.55 -2.25 28.32
N ASN A 84 -9.50 -1.59 27.80
CA ASN A 84 -9.41 -0.13 27.64
C ASN A 84 -9.04 0.31 26.21
N ASN A 85 -9.33 -0.53 25.21
CA ASN A 85 -9.16 -0.30 23.77
C ASN A 85 -7.80 0.34 23.35
N GLY A 86 -6.68 -0.20 23.82
CA GLY A 86 -5.38 0.45 23.63
C GLY A 86 -4.17 -0.45 23.53
N ALA A 87 -4.09 -1.35 22.54
CA ALA A 87 -2.92 -2.20 22.31
C ALA A 87 -1.60 -1.40 22.10
N THR A 88 -1.70 -0.12 21.71
CA THR A 88 -0.59 0.83 21.61
C THR A 88 0.00 1.25 22.96
N LYS A 89 -0.68 0.94 24.08
CA LYS A 89 -0.20 1.24 25.44
C LYS A 89 0.92 0.28 25.88
N CYS A 90 0.99 -0.92 25.29
CA CYS A 90 1.97 -1.95 25.64
C CYS A 90 3.28 -1.87 24.86
N LYS A 91 3.65 -0.68 24.35
CA LYS A 91 4.87 -0.50 23.55
C LYS A 91 6.12 -0.91 24.32
N GLU A 92 6.26 -0.51 25.57
CA GLU A 92 7.44 -0.85 26.38
C GLU A 92 7.48 -2.33 26.73
N ALA A 93 6.39 -2.92 27.21
CA ALA A 93 6.32 -4.36 27.47
C ALA A 93 6.64 -5.20 26.21
N ARG A 94 6.14 -4.76 25.04
CA ARG A 94 6.45 -5.41 23.76
C ARG A 94 7.93 -5.26 23.39
N LYS A 95 8.51 -4.08 23.63
CA LYS A 95 9.93 -3.82 23.38
C LYS A 95 10.80 -4.70 24.27
N MET A 96 10.51 -4.79 25.57
CA MET A 96 11.23 -5.63 26.51
C MET A 96 11.17 -7.11 26.11
N PHE A 97 9.99 -7.62 25.78
CA PHE A 97 9.83 -8.98 25.28
C PHE A 97 10.65 -9.22 24.01
N ARG A 98 10.52 -8.35 23.01
CA ARG A 98 11.27 -8.48 21.75
C ARG A 98 12.79 -8.42 21.99
N THR A 99 13.27 -7.49 22.81
CA THR A 99 14.69 -7.41 23.17
C THR A 99 15.16 -8.72 23.77
N CYS A 100 14.41 -9.29 24.71
CA CYS A 100 14.76 -10.57 25.31
C CYS A 100 14.88 -11.69 24.26
N LEU A 101 13.95 -11.78 23.29
CA LEU A 101 14.04 -12.78 22.22
C LEU A 101 15.35 -12.66 21.44
N HIS A 102 15.72 -11.44 21.04
CA HIS A 102 16.93 -11.20 20.26
C HIS A 102 18.22 -11.35 21.06
N ASP A 103 18.19 -11.13 22.37
CA ASP A 103 19.34 -11.40 23.26
C ASP A 103 19.51 -12.91 23.50
N ASN A 104 18.46 -13.73 23.30
CA ASN A 104 18.46 -15.18 23.48
C ASN A 104 18.07 -15.94 22.19
N PRO A 105 18.77 -15.71 21.06
CA PRO A 105 18.29 -16.11 19.74
C PRO A 105 18.33 -17.62 19.49
N VAL A 106 19.14 -18.39 20.23
CA VAL A 106 19.29 -19.84 20.00
C VAL A 106 18.00 -20.58 20.29
N TYR A 107 17.39 -20.33 21.45
CA TYR A 107 16.10 -20.95 21.79
C TYR A 107 15.00 -20.39 20.91
N TYR A 108 14.96 -19.06 20.72
CA TYR A 108 13.87 -18.34 20.06
C TYR A 108 14.01 -18.18 18.53
N GLU A 109 14.93 -18.89 17.89
CA GLU A 109 15.18 -18.81 16.44
C GLU A 109 13.90 -18.95 15.61
N PRO A 110 12.99 -19.92 15.86
CA PRO A 110 11.78 -20.08 15.07
C PRO A 110 10.87 -18.84 15.11
N VAL A 111 10.82 -18.16 16.25
CA VAL A 111 9.97 -16.97 16.47
C VAL A 111 10.56 -15.77 15.75
N ILE A 112 11.87 -15.59 15.86
CA ILE A 112 12.61 -14.52 15.20
C ILE A 112 12.55 -14.69 13.68
N ALA A 113 12.68 -15.92 13.18
CA ALA A 113 12.55 -16.25 11.76
C ALA A 113 11.14 -15.94 11.25
N ALA A 114 10.09 -16.32 11.98
CA ALA A 114 8.71 -16.00 11.64
C ALA A 114 8.45 -14.48 11.62
N GLU A 115 8.94 -13.74 12.61
CA GLU A 115 8.83 -12.27 12.65
C GLU A 115 9.53 -11.63 11.44
N THR A 116 10.74 -12.08 11.12
CA THR A 116 11.53 -11.59 9.98
C THR A 116 10.83 -11.85 8.66
N TYR A 117 10.29 -13.05 8.46
CA TYR A 117 9.55 -13.42 7.25
C TYR A 117 8.30 -12.56 7.07
N MET A 118 7.53 -12.34 8.14
CA MET A 118 6.34 -11.49 8.06
C MET A 118 6.67 -10.05 7.70
N PHE A 119 7.75 -9.48 8.26
CA PHE A 119 8.18 -8.13 7.90
C PHE A 119 8.67 -8.05 6.46
N ALA A 120 9.47 -9.02 6.01
CA ALA A 120 9.92 -9.08 4.62
C ALA A 120 8.73 -9.13 3.65
N LYS A 121 7.72 -9.96 3.94
CA LYS A 121 6.49 -10.05 3.15
C LYS A 121 5.73 -8.72 3.13
N MET A 122 5.52 -8.08 4.28
CA MET A 122 4.83 -6.79 4.36
C MET A 122 5.55 -5.71 3.55
N LEU A 123 6.88 -5.66 3.62
CA LEU A 123 7.68 -4.71 2.85
C LEU A 123 7.57 -4.97 1.34
N SER A 124 7.62 -6.24 0.93
CA SER A 124 7.42 -6.63 -0.47
C SER A 124 6.02 -6.24 -0.98
N ASP A 125 4.97 -6.49 -0.20
CA ASP A 125 3.60 -6.14 -0.56
C ASP A 125 3.42 -4.61 -0.68
N LEU A 126 4.05 -3.84 0.22
CA LEU A 126 4.04 -2.38 0.16
C LEU A 126 4.78 -1.87 -1.09
N GLN A 127 5.90 -2.48 -1.45
CA GLN A 127 6.62 -2.13 -2.66
C GLN A 127 5.79 -2.43 -3.92
N ALA A 128 5.18 -3.61 -4.02
CA ALA A 128 4.33 -3.97 -5.15
C ALA A 128 3.15 -3.00 -5.30
N LYS A 129 2.50 -2.61 -4.20
CA LYS A 129 1.43 -1.60 -4.20
C LYS A 129 1.94 -0.23 -4.65
N LYS A 130 3.11 0.19 -4.19
CA LYS A 130 3.74 1.45 -4.63
C LYS A 130 4.01 1.44 -6.13
N GLU A 131 4.55 0.35 -6.65
CA GLU A 131 4.82 0.19 -8.09
C GLU A 131 3.53 0.21 -8.90
N ALA A 132 2.48 -0.50 -8.47
CA ALA A 132 1.16 -0.44 -9.12
C ALA A 132 0.61 1.00 -9.19
N VAL A 133 0.67 1.75 -8.09
CA VAL A 133 0.23 3.16 -8.06
C VAL A 133 1.06 4.04 -9.01
N LEU A 134 2.37 3.77 -9.16
CA LEU A 134 3.20 4.51 -10.10
C LEU A 134 2.87 4.17 -11.56
N VAL A 135 2.60 2.90 -11.85
CA VAL A 135 2.15 2.45 -13.18
C VAL A 135 0.81 3.10 -13.54
N ASP A 136 -0.17 3.07 -12.63
CA ASP A 136 -1.48 3.70 -12.85
C ASP A 136 -1.34 5.21 -13.13
N LYS A 137 -0.50 5.92 -12.36
CA LYS A 137 -0.21 7.33 -12.58
C LYS A 137 0.48 7.58 -13.93
N ALA A 138 1.46 6.75 -14.28
CA ALA A 138 2.16 6.85 -15.56
C ALA A 138 1.20 6.61 -16.74
N GLN A 139 0.25 5.69 -16.62
CA GLN A 139 -0.78 5.45 -17.62
C GLN A 139 -1.70 6.66 -17.81
N VAL A 140 -2.11 7.32 -16.72
CA VAL A 140 -2.90 8.56 -16.80
C VAL A 140 -2.11 9.67 -17.51
N VAL A 141 -0.84 9.86 -17.17
CA VAL A 141 0.02 10.86 -17.82
C VAL A 141 0.22 10.53 -19.31
N ALA A 142 0.44 9.26 -19.65
CA ALA A 142 0.58 8.83 -21.04
C ALA A 142 -0.70 9.09 -21.85
N LYS A 143 -1.88 8.86 -21.24
CA LYS A 143 -3.18 9.16 -21.86
C LYS A 143 -3.34 10.66 -22.11
N MET A 144 -3.12 11.50 -21.09
CA MET A 144 -3.18 12.96 -21.24
C MET A 144 -2.21 13.47 -22.30
N LEU A 145 -0.99 12.93 -22.36
CA LEU A 145 0.00 13.31 -23.37
C LEU A 145 -0.43 12.90 -24.79
N SER A 146 -1.10 11.76 -24.94
CA SER A 146 -1.64 11.32 -26.24
C SER A 146 -2.80 12.21 -26.72
N GLU A 147 -3.69 12.60 -25.81
CA GLU A 147 -4.80 13.53 -26.09
C GLU A 147 -4.26 14.90 -26.51
N LEU A 148 -3.30 15.44 -25.77
CA LEU A 148 -2.65 16.71 -26.10
C LEU A 148 -1.94 16.67 -27.47
N ARG A 149 -1.33 15.54 -27.82
CA ARG A 149 -0.72 15.36 -29.14
C ARG A 149 -1.77 15.37 -30.24
N ALA A 150 -2.90 14.67 -30.05
CA ALA A 150 -3.99 14.64 -31.02
C ALA A 150 -4.62 16.03 -31.22
N GLU A 151 -4.88 16.75 -30.13
CA GLU A 151 -5.36 18.14 -30.18
C GLU A 151 -4.37 19.04 -30.93
N LYS A 152 -3.07 18.92 -30.66
CA LYS A 152 -2.03 19.66 -31.37
C LYS A 152 -2.02 19.37 -32.88
N GLU A 153 -2.12 18.12 -33.30
CA GLU A 153 -2.16 17.75 -34.72
C GLU A 153 -3.42 18.28 -35.42
N ALA A 154 -4.57 18.23 -34.75
CA ALA A 154 -5.81 18.78 -35.27
C ALA A 154 -5.74 20.31 -35.48
N ILE A 155 -5.14 21.05 -34.53
CA ILE A 155 -4.91 22.50 -34.67
C ILE A 155 -3.97 22.80 -35.85
N LEU A 156 -2.87 22.04 -35.98
CA LEU A 156 -1.92 22.19 -37.11
C LEU A 156 -2.56 21.88 -38.47
N SER A 157 -3.58 21.02 -38.51
CA SER A 157 -4.33 20.71 -39.73
C SER A 157 -5.30 21.83 -40.16
N GLY A 158 -5.53 22.85 -39.32
CA GLY A 158 -6.39 23.98 -39.63
C GLY A 158 -7.90 23.69 -39.52
N ASP A 159 -8.29 22.65 -38.79
CA ASP A 159 -9.69 22.31 -38.57
C ASP A 159 -10.38 23.33 -37.64
N ALA A 160 -11.32 24.09 -38.19
CA ALA A 160 -12.06 25.14 -37.48
C ALA A 160 -12.84 24.60 -36.28
N ALA A 161 -13.33 23.35 -36.33
CA ALA A 161 -14.05 22.74 -35.20
C ALA A 161 -13.09 22.44 -34.03
N SER A 162 -11.89 21.98 -34.34
CA SER A 162 -10.83 21.70 -33.37
C SER A 162 -10.27 22.98 -32.73
N ILE A 163 -10.14 24.07 -33.50
CA ILE A 163 -9.76 25.38 -32.97
C ILE A 163 -10.83 25.92 -32.00
N VAL A 164 -12.12 25.82 -32.34
CA VAL A 164 -13.21 26.27 -31.46
C VAL A 164 -13.29 25.43 -30.19
N ASN A 165 -13.12 24.11 -30.28
CA ASN A 165 -13.12 23.24 -29.11
C ASN A 165 -11.92 23.51 -28.17
N ALA A 166 -10.73 23.73 -28.73
CA ALA A 166 -9.55 24.13 -27.96
C ALA A 166 -9.73 25.51 -27.29
N LEU A 167 -10.34 26.47 -28.00
CA LEU A 167 -10.65 27.79 -27.43
C LEU A 167 -11.69 27.71 -26.31
N ASN A 168 -12.77 26.92 -26.48
CA ASN A 168 -13.77 26.71 -25.42
C ASN A 168 -13.16 26.06 -24.16
N LYS A 169 -12.27 25.08 -24.34
CA LYS A 169 -11.59 24.37 -23.22
C LYS A 169 -10.62 25.29 -22.46
N LEU A 170 -9.96 26.22 -23.15
CA LEU A 170 -9.13 27.26 -22.52
C LEU A 170 -9.98 28.32 -21.80
N GLN A 171 -11.18 28.61 -22.29
CA GLN A 171 -12.11 29.54 -21.63
C GLN A 171 -12.72 28.94 -20.35
N GLU A 172 -12.96 27.63 -20.29
CA GLU A 172 -13.42 26.95 -19.06
C GLU A 172 -12.35 26.90 -17.96
N GLU A 173 -11.04 26.88 -18.30
CA GLU A 173 -9.95 26.95 -17.31
C GLU A 173 -9.64 28.38 -16.82
N GLU A 174 -10.07 29.42 -17.54
CA GLU A 174 -9.91 30.83 -17.14
C GLU A 174 -10.98 31.29 -16.13
N GLU A 175 -12.16 30.67 -16.13
CA GLU A 175 -13.26 31.01 -15.22
C GLU A 175 -13.00 30.60 -13.75
N GLU A 176 -12.03 29.71 -13.48
CA GLU A 176 -11.60 29.36 -12.11
C GLU A 176 -10.32 30.10 -11.68
N ARG A 177 -9.78 31.05 -12.47
CA ARG A 177 -8.50 31.71 -12.13
C ARG A 177 -8.39 33.20 -12.48
N ILE A 178 -9.43 34.00 -12.21
CA ILE A 178 -9.24 35.40 -11.77
C ILE A 178 -10.27 35.73 -10.67
N ASP A 179 -10.14 35.11 -9.50
CA ASP A 179 -10.68 35.67 -8.24
C ASP A 179 -9.66 36.62 -7.63
N ILE A 180 -9.33 37.72 -8.33
CA ILE A 180 -8.93 38.91 -7.57
C ILE A 180 -10.25 39.49 -7.09
N LEU A 181 -10.59 39.23 -5.83
CA LEU A 181 -11.74 39.89 -5.19
C LEU A 181 -11.64 41.39 -5.53
N PRO A 182 -12.70 42.03 -6.02
CA PRO A 182 -12.64 43.39 -6.56
C PRO A 182 -11.99 44.41 -5.61
N ALA A 183 -12.03 44.15 -4.29
CA ALA A 183 -11.35 44.91 -3.26
C ALA A 183 -9.80 44.88 -3.33
N GLU A 184 -9.20 43.76 -3.72
CA GLU A 184 -7.74 43.63 -3.84
C GLU A 184 -7.20 44.34 -5.08
N ALA A 185 -7.95 44.28 -6.19
CA ALA A 185 -7.65 45.05 -7.40
C ALA A 185 -7.73 46.57 -7.14
N GLU A 186 -8.76 47.02 -6.40
CA GLU A 186 -8.92 48.42 -6.00
C GLU A 186 -7.79 48.88 -5.06
N ALA A 187 -7.35 48.03 -4.13
CA ALA A 187 -6.23 48.31 -3.24
C ALA A 187 -4.91 48.46 -4.01
N ILE A 188 -4.67 47.62 -5.02
CA ILE A 188 -3.47 47.72 -5.88
C ILE A 188 -3.52 48.99 -6.73
N ALA A 189 -4.66 49.33 -7.33
CA ALA A 189 -4.84 50.56 -8.10
C ALA A 189 -4.60 51.81 -7.25
N LYS A 190 -5.09 51.81 -6.00
CA LYS A 190 -4.84 52.90 -5.05
C LYS A 190 -3.36 53.04 -4.73
N ARG A 191 -2.64 51.94 -4.45
CA ARG A 191 -1.20 52.01 -4.18
C ARG A 191 -0.39 52.48 -5.39
N PHE A 192 -0.83 52.14 -6.59
CA PHE A 192 -0.17 52.60 -7.81
C PHE A 192 -0.31 54.12 -7.99
N SER A 193 -1.53 54.66 -7.82
CA SER A 193 -1.76 56.11 -7.91
C SER A 193 -1.03 56.90 -6.82
N GLU A 194 -0.90 56.35 -5.60
CA GLU A 194 -0.11 56.95 -4.52
C GLU A 194 1.39 56.99 -4.85
N LEU A 195 1.93 55.94 -5.45
CA LEU A 195 3.34 55.90 -5.89
C LEU A 195 3.62 56.90 -7.01
N GLU A 196 2.68 57.07 -7.95
CA GLU A 196 2.81 58.07 -9.02
C GLU A 196 2.74 59.50 -8.47
N ALA A 197 1.83 59.77 -7.54
CA ALA A 197 1.74 61.05 -6.86
C ALA A 197 3.01 61.38 -6.08
N LYS A 198 3.62 60.38 -5.41
CA LYS A 198 4.89 60.56 -4.70
C LYS A 198 6.06 60.83 -5.65
N LYS A 199 6.16 60.09 -6.75
CA LYS A 199 7.16 60.35 -7.80
C LYS A 199 7.04 61.74 -8.40
N LYS A 200 5.81 62.25 -8.55
CA LYS A 200 5.57 63.62 -9.04
C LYS A 200 6.05 64.67 -8.04
N LYS A 201 5.75 64.50 -6.75
CA LYS A 201 6.23 65.39 -5.69
C LYS A 201 7.76 65.36 -5.53
N ASP A 202 8.36 64.18 -5.56
CA ASP A 202 9.82 64.02 -5.47
C ASP A 202 10.53 64.64 -6.69
N LYS A 203 9.85 64.73 -7.84
CA LYS A 203 10.35 65.40 -9.04
C LYS A 203 10.21 66.92 -8.92
N GLU A 204 9.07 67.42 -8.46
CA GLU A 204 8.82 68.85 -8.23
C GLU A 204 9.74 69.42 -7.13
N GLU A 205 10.04 68.66 -6.07
CA GLU A 205 10.96 69.06 -4.99
C GLU A 205 12.43 69.04 -5.42
N LYS A 206 12.79 68.21 -6.40
CA LYS A 206 14.13 68.23 -7.03
C LYS A 206 14.29 69.35 -8.06
N GLU A 207 13.21 69.82 -8.67
CA GLU A 207 13.23 70.94 -9.63
C GLU A 207 13.14 72.32 -8.94
N ALA A 208 12.77 72.36 -7.66
CA ALA A 208 12.66 73.59 -6.85
C ALA A 208 13.92 73.92 -6.00
N LYS A 209 15.00 73.15 -6.13
CA LYS A 209 16.27 73.32 -5.39
C LYS A 209 17.45 73.50 -6.34
#